data_AF-A0AAW5JBH4-F1
#
_entry.id   AF-A0AAW5JBH4-F1
#
_cell.length_a   1.000
_cell.length_b   1.000
_cell.length_c   1.000
_cell.angle_alpha   90.00
_cell.angle_beta   90.00
_cell.angle_gamma   90.00
#
_symmetry.space_group_name_H-M   'P 1'
#
loop_
_entity.id
_entity.type
_entity.pdbx_description
1 polymer ?
#
loop_
_entity_poly.entity_id
_entity_poly.type
_entity_poly.pdbx_seq_one_letter_code
_entity_poly.pdbx_strand_id
1 'polypeptide(L)'
;MPEKPAITSQPLGSLTLPHTVKALSGAVFDPRTKRWTFHDGLHSISVNFERLRECATDELIAAAKFPLMWYAENAEAMTVVSLFDHFRRLLESISAAQGRPVSIIDAPPLASFRASLTKETEWKLGALSAFFKKWEGLGVLGVTKSAVHFLKSIRLKGNRKGTAVLTMDPLKGPLTEIERSATQVALNDAFAARTIALDD
;
A
#
# COMPACT_ATOMS: atom_id res chain seq x y z
N MET A 1 -15.51 43.66 8.25
CA MET A 1 -14.33 43.44 9.13
C MET A 1 -14.68 42.33 10.10
N PRO A 2 -13.75 41.45 10.47
CA PRO A 2 -12.83 40.62 9.68
C PRO A 2 -13.16 39.12 10.01
N GLU A 3 -12.55 38.04 9.53
CA GLU A 3 -11.18 37.71 9.17
C GLU A 3 -11.15 36.65 8.06
N LYS A 4 -10.29 36.89 7.09
CA LYS A 4 -9.86 35.95 6.05
C LYS A 4 -8.66 35.21 6.63
N PRO A 5 -8.57 33.87 6.61
CA PRO A 5 -7.32 33.23 6.99
C PRO A 5 -6.32 33.46 5.86
N ALA A 6 -5.32 34.28 6.19
CA ALA A 6 -4.06 34.37 5.48
C ALA A 6 -3.38 33.01 5.57
N ILE A 7 -3.35 32.27 4.47
CA ILE A 7 -2.42 31.15 4.31
C ILE A 7 -1.08 31.79 3.92
N THR A 8 -0.42 32.30 4.95
CA THR A 8 1.01 32.62 4.94
C THR A 8 1.75 31.37 4.50
N SER A 9 2.46 31.48 3.39
CA SER A 9 3.46 30.54 2.90
C SER A 9 4.45 30.21 4.02
N GLN A 10 4.28 29.05 4.66
CA GLN A 10 5.29 28.50 5.55
C GLN A 10 6.45 27.93 4.71
N PRO A 11 7.72 28.15 5.11
CA PRO A 11 8.87 27.59 4.42
C PRO A 11 8.91 26.06 4.59
N LEU A 12 9.42 25.34 3.57
CA LEU A 12 9.66 23.89 3.56
C LEU A 12 10.41 23.47 4.84
N GLY A 13 9.67 23.07 5.88
CA GLY A 13 10.23 22.55 7.11
C GLY A 13 10.80 21.16 6.88
N SER A 14 11.98 20.90 7.42
CA SER A 14 12.59 19.57 7.49
C SER A 14 11.63 18.59 8.19
N LEU A 15 10.83 17.86 7.42
CA LEU A 15 9.94 16.84 7.96
C LEU A 15 10.81 15.82 8.71
N THR A 16 10.64 15.76 10.02
CA THR A 16 11.33 14.81 10.89
C THR A 16 10.37 13.68 11.22
N LEU A 17 10.84 12.44 11.16
CA LEU A 17 10.01 11.28 11.50
C LEU A 17 9.69 11.30 13.01
N PRO A 18 8.43 11.04 13.41
CA PRO A 18 8.07 10.95 14.82
C PRO A 18 8.75 9.75 15.49
N HIS A 19 8.80 9.74 16.82
CA HIS A 19 9.35 8.62 17.57
C HIS A 19 8.49 7.36 17.50
N THR A 20 7.20 7.53 17.20
CA THR A 20 6.20 6.48 17.29
C THR A 20 5.05 6.79 16.34
N VAL A 21 4.50 5.74 15.72
CA VAL A 21 3.28 5.76 14.91
C VAL A 21 2.35 4.69 15.46
N LYS A 22 1.04 4.98 15.47
CA LYS A 22 -0.01 4.03 15.83
C LYS A 22 -0.74 3.62 14.56
N ALA A 23 -0.64 2.34 14.19
CA ALA A 23 -1.35 1.79 13.04
C ALA A 23 -2.88 1.79 13.28
N LEU A 24 -3.67 1.60 12.21
CA LEU A 24 -5.13 1.53 12.27
C LEU A 24 -5.63 0.49 13.28
N SER A 25 -4.94 -0.65 13.39
CA SER A 25 -5.23 -1.72 14.35
C SER A 25 -4.92 -1.37 15.81
N GLY A 26 -4.29 -0.21 16.04
CA GLY A 26 -3.82 0.23 17.34
C GLY A 26 -2.39 -0.20 17.68
N ALA A 27 -1.75 -1.01 16.83
CA ALA A 27 -0.37 -1.43 17.01
C ALA A 27 0.59 -0.24 16.93
N VAL A 28 1.63 -0.25 17.77
CA VAL A 28 2.56 0.87 17.92
C VAL A 28 3.96 0.47 17.47
N PHE A 29 4.62 1.30 16.67
CA PHE A 29 5.98 1.06 16.18
C PHE A 29 6.78 2.36 16.00
N ASP A 30 8.12 2.26 16.00
CA ASP A 30 9.03 3.39 15.72
C ASP A 30 9.31 3.49 14.20
N PRO A 31 8.87 4.55 13.50
CA PRO A 31 9.06 4.67 12.07
C PRO A 31 10.51 5.00 11.65
N ARG A 32 11.38 5.39 12.58
CA ARG A 32 12.77 5.78 12.29
C ARG A 32 13.67 4.59 12.04
N THR A 33 13.29 3.41 12.52
CA THR A 33 14.06 2.18 12.37
C THR A 33 14.23 1.79 10.90
N LYS A 34 15.28 1.02 10.61
CA LYS A 34 15.55 0.44 9.28
C LYS A 34 14.54 -0.65 8.90
N ARG A 35 13.83 -1.20 9.89
CA ARG A 35 12.79 -2.20 9.72
C ARG A 35 11.62 -1.91 10.66
N TRP A 36 10.43 -1.73 10.09
CA TRP A 36 9.20 -1.69 10.88
C TRP A 36 8.73 -3.10 11.15
N THR A 37 8.45 -3.40 12.41
CA THR A 37 7.87 -4.66 12.86
C THR A 37 6.78 -4.39 13.87
N PHE A 38 5.59 -4.92 13.63
CA PHE A 38 4.47 -4.85 14.57
C PHE A 38 3.47 -5.98 14.27
N HIS A 39 2.58 -6.25 15.21
CA HIS A 39 1.51 -7.23 15.05
C HIS A 39 0.20 -6.53 14.72
N ASP A 40 -0.51 -7.02 13.71
CA ASP A 40 -1.85 -6.60 13.33
C ASP A 40 -2.79 -7.82 13.39
N GLY A 41 -3.48 -7.99 14.52
CA GLY A 41 -4.21 -9.22 14.82
C GLY A 41 -3.29 -10.46 14.77
N LEU A 42 -3.63 -11.41 13.90
CA LEU A 42 -2.84 -12.64 13.68
C LEU A 42 -1.66 -12.43 12.70
N HIS A 43 -1.54 -11.26 12.08
CA HIS A 43 -0.50 -10.99 11.09
C HIS A 43 0.71 -10.34 11.73
N SER A 44 1.89 -10.90 11.48
CA SER A 44 3.16 -10.22 11.77
C SER A 44 3.58 -9.38 10.57
N ILE A 45 3.69 -8.07 10.77
CA ILE A 45 4.03 -7.10 9.74
C ILE A 45 5.53 -6.83 9.79
N SER A 46 6.19 -6.88 8.63
CA SER A 46 7.62 -6.60 8.51
C SER A 46 7.90 -5.81 7.23
N VAL A 47 8.40 -4.59 7.39
CA VAL A 47 8.80 -3.72 6.28
C VAL A 47 10.28 -3.37 6.46
N ASN A 48 11.14 -3.89 5.58
CA ASN A 48 12.60 -3.77 5.70
C ASN A 48 13.20 -2.80 4.67
N PHE A 49 13.45 -1.56 5.06
CA PHE A 49 13.98 -0.50 4.19
C PHE A 49 15.41 -0.78 3.71
N GLU A 50 16.16 -1.64 4.38
CA GLU A 50 17.48 -2.12 3.91
C GLU A 50 17.41 -2.78 2.53
N ARG A 51 16.23 -3.29 2.13
CA ARG A 51 16.02 -3.86 0.79
C ARG A 51 16.03 -2.82 -0.33
N LEU A 52 16.06 -1.52 0.00
CA LEU A 52 16.06 -0.43 -0.96
C LEU A 52 17.44 0.20 -1.18
N ARG A 53 18.43 -0.06 -0.30
CA ARG A 53 19.71 0.66 -0.27
C ARG A 53 20.53 0.56 -1.56
N GLU A 54 20.36 -0.54 -2.31
CA GLU A 54 21.08 -0.76 -3.57
C GLU A 54 20.39 -0.07 -4.76
N CYS A 55 19.11 0.30 -4.63
CA CYS A 55 18.30 0.82 -5.73
C CYS A 55 17.71 2.21 -5.48
N ALA A 56 17.87 2.79 -4.30
CA ALA A 56 17.41 4.13 -3.95
C ALA A 56 18.39 4.85 -3.03
N THR A 57 18.45 6.17 -3.16
CA THR A 57 19.22 7.03 -2.24
C THR A 57 18.59 7.05 -0.85
N ASP A 58 19.40 7.28 0.19
CA ASP A 58 18.93 7.37 1.57
C ASP A 58 17.84 8.43 1.76
N GLU A 59 17.91 9.55 1.03
CA GLU A 59 16.91 10.62 1.07
C GLU A 59 15.55 10.14 0.56
N LEU A 60 15.52 9.39 -0.55
CA LEU A 60 14.30 8.83 -1.12
C LEU A 60 13.71 7.76 -0.20
N ILE A 61 14.56 6.93 0.42
CA ILE A 61 14.14 5.90 1.39
C ILE A 61 13.51 6.57 2.62
N ALA A 62 14.16 7.60 3.17
CA ALA A 62 13.62 8.38 4.29
C ALA A 62 12.30 9.05 3.93
N ALA A 63 12.21 9.64 2.73
CA ALA A 63 11.00 10.28 2.25
C ALA A 63 9.83 9.30 2.03
N ALA A 64 10.10 8.09 1.55
CA ALA A 64 9.08 7.06 1.33
C ALA A 64 8.36 6.64 2.62
N LYS A 65 8.98 6.84 3.78
CA LYS A 65 8.38 6.54 5.08
C LYS A 65 7.15 7.39 5.37
N PHE A 66 7.09 8.65 4.94
CA PHE A 66 5.96 9.55 5.22
C PHE A 66 4.62 9.06 4.67
N PRO A 67 4.48 8.77 3.37
CA PRO A 67 3.24 8.19 2.88
C PRO A 67 2.97 6.80 3.46
N LEU A 68 4.00 5.97 3.70
CA LEU A 68 3.81 4.64 4.32
C LEU A 68 3.28 4.74 5.76
N MET A 69 3.72 5.72 6.56
CA MET A 69 3.17 5.99 7.89
C MET A 69 1.68 6.34 7.80
N TRP A 70 1.32 7.21 6.86
CA TRP A 70 -0.09 7.54 6.64
C TRP A 70 -0.93 6.30 6.30
N TYR A 71 -0.41 5.40 5.45
CA TYR A 71 -1.10 4.14 5.16
C TYR A 71 -1.17 3.20 6.36
N ALA A 72 -0.14 3.17 7.23
CA ALA A 72 -0.20 2.38 8.45
C ALA A 72 -1.31 2.88 9.39
N GLU A 73 -1.49 4.20 9.49
CA GLU A 73 -2.52 4.84 10.33
C GLU A 73 -3.95 4.70 9.77
N ASN A 74 -4.09 4.60 8.45
CA ASN A 74 -5.38 4.76 7.76
C ASN A 74 -5.83 3.55 6.92
N ALA A 75 -5.05 2.47 6.88
CA ALA A 75 -5.37 1.26 6.13
C ALA A 75 -4.93 -0.01 6.87
N GLU A 76 -5.45 -1.16 6.44
CA GLU A 76 -5.02 -2.48 6.91
C GLU A 76 -3.51 -2.65 6.71
N ALA A 77 -2.80 -3.26 7.68
CA ALA A 77 -1.35 -3.27 7.65
C ALA A 77 -0.75 -4.05 6.46
N MET A 78 -1.48 -5.02 5.92
CA MET A 78 -1.10 -5.73 4.68
C MET A 78 -1.02 -4.80 3.46
N THR A 79 -1.73 -3.67 3.48
CA THR A 79 -1.61 -2.62 2.46
C THR A 79 -0.22 -2.01 2.47
N VAL A 80 0.35 -1.75 3.66
CA VAL A 80 1.69 -1.16 3.82
C VAL A 80 2.75 -2.10 3.24
N VAL A 81 2.66 -3.40 3.53
CA VAL A 81 3.57 -4.42 3.00
C VAL A 81 3.49 -4.48 1.48
N SER A 82 2.26 -4.53 0.95
CA SER A 82 2.03 -4.61 -0.50
C SER A 82 2.55 -3.36 -1.23
N LEU A 83 2.32 -2.18 -0.68
CA LEU A 83 2.84 -0.92 -1.23
C LEU A 83 4.36 -0.88 -1.21
N PHE A 84 4.98 -1.27 -0.09
CA PHE A 84 6.43 -1.34 0.01
C PHE A 84 7.03 -2.30 -1.02
N ASP A 85 6.47 -3.50 -1.19
CA ASP A 85 6.99 -4.47 -2.15
C ASP A 85 6.80 -4.04 -3.61
N HIS A 86 5.68 -3.39 -3.93
CA HIS A 86 5.48 -2.80 -5.27
C HIS A 86 6.46 -1.65 -5.51
N PHE A 87 6.66 -0.78 -4.52
CA PHE A 87 7.58 0.33 -4.61
C PHE A 87 9.03 -0.13 -4.78
N ARG A 88 9.46 -1.14 -4.00
CA ARG A 88 10.76 -1.78 -4.17
C ARG A 88 10.98 -2.29 -5.60
N ARG A 89 10.02 -3.02 -6.15
CA ARG A 89 10.12 -3.57 -7.53
C ARG A 89 10.25 -2.47 -8.58
N LEU A 90 9.52 -1.36 -8.40
CA LEU A 90 9.66 -0.18 -9.25
C LEU A 90 11.09 0.37 -9.17
N LEU A 91 11.59 0.62 -7.95
CA LEU A 91 12.92 1.17 -7.72
C LEU A 91 14.02 0.27 -8.30
N GLU A 92 13.93 -1.04 -8.09
CA GLU A 92 14.85 -2.03 -8.65
C GLU A 92 14.89 -1.94 -10.18
N SER A 93 13.72 -1.87 -10.83
CA SER A 93 13.65 -1.77 -12.28
C SER A 93 14.20 -0.45 -12.81
N ILE A 94 13.89 0.67 -12.16
CA ILE A 94 14.41 1.98 -12.59
C ILE A 94 15.93 2.02 -12.38
N SER A 95 16.40 1.63 -11.20
CA SER A 95 17.82 1.62 -10.85
C SER A 95 18.64 0.75 -11.81
N ALA A 96 18.14 -0.44 -12.15
CA ALA A 96 18.77 -1.32 -13.12
C ALA A 96 18.86 -0.69 -14.52
N ALA A 97 17.80 0.00 -14.96
CA ALA A 97 17.78 0.65 -16.28
C ALA A 97 18.72 1.86 -16.39
N GLN A 98 18.89 2.63 -15.31
CA GLN A 98 19.75 3.83 -15.31
C GLN A 98 21.16 3.58 -14.76
N GLY A 99 21.44 2.40 -14.21
CA GLY A 99 22.74 2.04 -13.64
C GLY A 99 23.13 2.79 -12.35
N ARG A 100 22.16 3.40 -11.67
CA ARG A 100 22.39 4.16 -10.42
C ARG A 100 21.15 4.16 -9.50
N PRO A 101 21.33 4.32 -8.18
CA PRO A 101 20.21 4.45 -7.24
C PRO A 101 19.25 5.58 -7.63
N VAL A 102 17.96 5.34 -7.41
CA VAL A 102 16.90 6.32 -7.69
C VAL A 102 16.88 7.37 -6.58
N SER A 103 16.96 8.65 -6.97
CA SER A 103 16.83 9.79 -6.06
C SER A 103 15.44 10.44 -6.10
N ILE A 104 14.72 10.30 -7.21
CA ILE A 104 13.39 10.88 -7.40
C ILE A 104 12.56 10.04 -8.37
N ILE A 105 11.26 9.92 -8.10
CA ILE A 105 10.30 9.28 -8.99
C ILE A 105 9.75 10.33 -9.95
N ASP A 106 10.02 10.15 -11.24
CA ASP A 106 9.56 11.04 -12.32
C ASP A 106 8.80 10.28 -13.42
N ALA A 107 8.11 11.01 -14.29
CA ALA A 107 7.26 10.46 -15.34
C ALA A 107 8.01 9.57 -16.36
N PRO A 108 9.20 9.94 -16.90
CA PRO A 108 9.85 9.10 -17.91
C PRO A 108 10.25 7.70 -17.39
N PRO A 109 10.90 7.56 -16.21
CA PRO A 109 11.15 6.24 -15.64
C PRO A 109 9.88 5.44 -15.35
N LEU A 110 8.80 6.08 -14.90
CA LEU A 110 7.50 5.42 -14.68
C LEU A 110 6.89 4.90 -15.99
N ALA A 111 7.01 5.67 -17.07
CA ALA A 111 6.52 5.27 -18.39
C ALA A 111 7.29 4.05 -18.91
N SER A 112 8.62 4.05 -18.79
CA SER A 112 9.46 2.90 -19.15
C SER A 112 9.16 1.68 -18.29
N PHE A 113 8.98 1.85 -16.97
CA PHE A 113 8.58 0.76 -16.09
C PHE A 113 7.24 0.17 -16.51
N ARG A 114 6.23 1.01 -16.77
CA ARG A 114 4.92 0.56 -17.25
C ARG A 114 5.03 -0.26 -18.53
N ALA A 115 5.85 0.18 -19.49
CA ALA A 115 6.04 -0.54 -20.75
C ALA A 115 6.65 -1.94 -20.55
N SER A 116 7.39 -2.15 -19.45
CA SER A 116 7.94 -3.46 -19.08
C SER A 116 6.93 -4.41 -18.40
N LEU A 117 5.78 -3.89 -17.93
CA LEU A 117 4.77 -4.68 -17.23
C LEU A 117 3.88 -5.47 -18.19
N THR A 118 3.51 -6.68 -17.76
CA THR A 118 2.48 -7.49 -18.42
C THR A 118 1.09 -7.11 -17.95
N LYS A 119 0.04 -7.60 -18.63
CA LYS A 119 -1.36 -7.38 -18.23
C LYS A 119 -1.65 -7.88 -16.80
N GLU A 120 -0.93 -8.90 -16.36
CA GLU A 120 -1.06 -9.56 -15.05
C GLU A 120 -0.32 -8.79 -13.94
N THR A 121 0.54 -7.85 -14.30
CA THR A 121 1.39 -7.09 -13.37
C THR A 121 1.14 -5.59 -13.39
N GLU A 122 0.45 -5.05 -14.41
CA GLU A 122 0.09 -3.64 -14.55
C GLU A 122 -0.68 -3.10 -13.32
N TRP A 123 -1.50 -3.93 -12.68
CA TRP A 123 -2.27 -3.53 -11.49
C TRP A 123 -1.39 -3.11 -10.30
N LYS A 124 -0.13 -3.57 -10.23
CA LYS A 124 0.83 -3.17 -9.20
C LYS A 124 1.17 -1.69 -9.32
N LEU A 125 1.30 -1.18 -10.54
CA LEU A 125 1.47 0.25 -10.80
C LEU A 125 0.19 1.03 -10.45
N GLY A 126 -0.99 0.40 -10.61
CA GLY A 126 -2.26 0.92 -10.13
C GLY A 126 -2.26 1.21 -8.63
N ALA A 127 -1.77 0.26 -7.82
CA ALA A 127 -1.65 0.44 -6.37
C ALA A 127 -0.68 1.60 -6.02
N LEU A 128 0.42 1.73 -6.74
CA LEU A 128 1.39 2.82 -6.54
C LEU A 128 0.85 4.19 -6.94
N SER A 129 -0.15 4.28 -7.83
CA SER A 129 -0.74 5.56 -8.22
C SER A 129 -1.37 6.31 -7.04
N ALA A 130 -2.15 5.62 -6.22
CA ALA A 130 -2.72 6.22 -5.01
C ALA A 130 -1.62 6.61 -4.00
N PHE A 131 -0.61 5.74 -3.85
CA PHE A 131 0.54 5.98 -2.97
C PHE A 131 1.33 7.24 -3.37
N PHE A 132 1.66 7.41 -4.65
CA PHE A 132 2.38 8.58 -5.15
C PHE A 132 1.55 9.85 -5.12
N LYS A 133 0.24 9.76 -5.37
CA LYS A 133 -0.68 10.88 -5.15
C LYS A 133 -0.69 11.30 -3.68
N LYS A 134 -0.67 10.36 -2.74
CA LYS A 134 -0.60 10.66 -1.31
C LYS A 134 0.75 11.28 -0.94
N TRP A 135 1.85 10.74 -1.45
CA TRP A 135 3.20 11.26 -1.21
C TRP A 135 3.32 12.73 -1.67
N GLU A 136 2.91 13.04 -2.91
CA GLU A 136 2.93 14.42 -3.42
C GLU A 136 2.03 15.35 -2.60
N GLY A 137 0.85 14.88 -2.20
CA GLY A 137 -0.06 15.66 -1.35
C GLY A 137 0.43 15.90 0.08
N LEU A 138 1.42 15.15 0.57
CA LEU A 138 2.10 15.41 1.84
C LEU A 138 3.20 16.48 1.71
N GLY A 139 3.54 16.92 0.50
CA GLY A 139 4.58 17.93 0.26
C GLY A 139 6.00 17.42 0.53
N VAL A 140 6.20 16.10 0.62
CA VAL A 140 7.50 15.48 0.87
C VAL A 140 8.22 15.25 -0.46
N LEU A 141 9.48 15.67 -0.56
CA LEU A 141 10.33 15.44 -1.72
C LEU A 141 10.49 13.93 -2.01
N GLY A 142 10.46 13.53 -3.28
CA GLY A 142 10.68 12.13 -3.68
C GLY A 142 9.82 11.70 -4.86
N VAL A 143 8.70 12.38 -5.11
CA VAL A 143 7.84 12.17 -6.29
C VAL A 143 7.57 13.51 -6.95
N THR A 144 7.76 13.59 -8.27
CA THR A 144 7.47 14.82 -9.02
C THR A 144 5.97 14.98 -9.30
N LYS A 145 5.53 16.22 -9.49
CA LYS A 145 4.16 16.50 -9.97
C LYS A 145 3.89 15.89 -11.34
N SER A 146 4.90 15.84 -12.21
CA SER A 146 4.84 15.18 -13.53
C SER A 146 4.58 13.68 -13.41
N ALA A 147 5.22 12.98 -12.45
CA ALA A 147 4.94 11.57 -12.18
C ALA A 147 3.47 11.33 -11.82
N VAL A 148 2.94 12.13 -10.89
CA VAL A 148 1.53 12.03 -10.48
C VAL A 148 0.59 12.38 -11.63
N HIS A 149 0.89 13.40 -12.43
CA HIS A 149 0.11 13.78 -13.59
C HIS A 149 0.10 12.66 -14.66
N PHE A 150 1.25 12.05 -14.94
CA PHE A 150 1.35 10.91 -15.84
C PHE A 150 0.47 9.74 -15.39
N LEU A 151 0.50 9.39 -14.10
CA LEU A 151 -0.32 8.29 -13.60
C LEU A 151 -1.83 8.59 -13.63
N LYS A 152 -2.22 9.87 -13.56
CA LYS A 152 -3.61 10.31 -13.75
C LYS A 152 -4.05 10.30 -15.22
N SER A 153 -3.14 10.52 -16.16
CA SER A 153 -3.48 10.57 -17.59
C SER A 153 -3.63 9.20 -18.25
N ILE A 154 -3.21 8.13 -17.56
CA ILE A 154 -3.25 6.76 -18.08
C ILE A 154 -4.33 5.92 -17.38
N ARG A 155 -4.94 5.00 -18.13
CA ARG A 155 -5.82 3.96 -17.57
C ARG A 155 -5.01 2.72 -17.23
N LEU A 156 -4.87 2.44 -15.93
CA LEU A 156 -4.23 1.23 -15.41
C LEU A 156 -5.26 0.14 -15.18
N LYS A 157 -4.93 -1.11 -15.53
CA LYS A 157 -5.81 -2.26 -15.29
C LYS A 157 -5.82 -2.62 -13.81
N GLY A 158 -7.01 -2.94 -13.29
CA GLY A 158 -7.15 -3.51 -11.96
C GLY A 158 -6.67 -4.96 -11.90
N ASN A 159 -6.44 -5.46 -10.68
CA ASN A 159 -6.15 -6.88 -10.48
C ASN A 159 -7.34 -7.72 -10.98
N ARG A 160 -7.07 -8.84 -11.66
CA ARG A 160 -8.11 -9.78 -12.10
C ARG A 160 -8.72 -10.42 -10.85
N LYS A 161 -9.96 -10.05 -10.54
CA LYS A 161 -10.75 -10.63 -9.44
C LYS A 161 -11.94 -11.40 -10.02
N GLY A 162 -12.47 -12.34 -9.25
CA GLY A 162 -13.72 -13.04 -9.58
C GLY A 162 -13.60 -14.19 -10.58
N THR A 163 -12.42 -14.55 -11.07
CA THR A 163 -12.27 -15.73 -11.96
C THR A 163 -12.80 -17.00 -11.31
N ALA A 164 -12.37 -17.29 -10.07
CA ALA A 164 -12.80 -18.47 -9.34
C ALA A 164 -14.33 -18.50 -9.13
N VAL A 165 -14.94 -17.32 -8.96
CA VAL A 165 -16.39 -17.18 -8.84
C VAL A 165 -17.08 -17.44 -10.18
N LEU A 166 -16.60 -16.83 -11.26
CA LEU A 166 -17.14 -17.00 -12.61
C LEU A 166 -17.02 -18.44 -13.13
N THR A 167 -15.98 -19.18 -12.71
CA THR A 167 -15.74 -20.55 -13.16
C THR A 167 -16.31 -21.61 -12.24
N MET A 168 -17.02 -21.24 -11.17
CA MET A 168 -17.47 -22.16 -10.11
C MET A 168 -16.32 -23.08 -9.65
N ASP A 169 -15.15 -22.49 -9.37
CA ASP A 169 -13.98 -23.23 -8.90
C ASP A 169 -14.35 -23.96 -7.59
N PRO A 170 -14.18 -25.29 -7.50
CA PRO A 170 -14.65 -26.07 -6.36
C PRO A 170 -13.88 -25.79 -5.05
N LEU A 171 -12.74 -25.09 -5.09
CA LEU A 171 -11.93 -24.78 -3.92
C LEU A 171 -11.97 -23.30 -3.53
N LYS A 172 -12.10 -22.41 -4.52
CA LYS A 172 -11.98 -20.94 -4.34
C LYS A 172 -13.19 -20.16 -4.84
N GLY A 173 -14.14 -20.85 -5.48
CA GLY A 173 -15.40 -20.28 -5.94
C GLY A 173 -16.44 -20.16 -4.82
N PRO A 174 -17.68 -19.78 -5.14
CA PRO A 174 -18.75 -19.71 -4.16
C PRO A 174 -19.12 -21.11 -3.65
N LEU A 175 -19.71 -21.16 -2.45
CA LEU A 175 -20.36 -22.38 -1.97
C LEU A 175 -21.43 -22.84 -2.96
N THR A 176 -21.45 -24.14 -3.25
CA THR A 176 -22.55 -24.77 -3.98
C THR A 176 -23.84 -24.73 -3.16
N GLU A 177 -24.98 -24.99 -3.79
CA GLU A 177 -26.28 -25.02 -3.11
C GLU A 177 -26.29 -26.04 -1.95
N ILE A 178 -25.67 -27.19 -2.15
CA ILE A 178 -25.56 -28.26 -1.16
C ILE A 178 -24.66 -27.82 0.01
N GLU A 179 -23.49 -27.25 -0.27
CA GLU A 179 -22.57 -26.77 0.77
C GLU A 179 -23.18 -25.61 1.56
N ARG A 180 -23.87 -24.69 0.89
CA ARG A 180 -24.58 -23.58 1.55
C ARG A 180 -25.67 -24.10 2.48
N SER A 181 -26.49 -25.03 1.99
CA SER A 181 -27.57 -25.65 2.77
C SER A 181 -27.03 -26.42 3.97
N ALA A 182 -25.98 -27.23 3.76
CA ALA A 182 -25.32 -27.98 4.81
C ALA A 182 -24.70 -27.05 5.87
N THR A 183 -24.07 -25.96 5.45
CA THR A 183 -23.50 -24.96 6.36
C THR A 183 -24.60 -24.32 7.21
N GLN A 184 -25.74 -23.95 6.60
CA GLN A 184 -26.86 -23.37 7.33
C GLN A 184 -27.48 -24.34 8.34
N VAL A 185 -27.66 -25.60 7.96
CA VAL A 185 -28.17 -26.66 8.85
C VAL A 185 -27.22 -26.85 10.03
N ALA A 186 -25.92 -27.02 9.77
CA ALA A 186 -24.93 -27.20 10.83
C ALA A 186 -24.87 -26.01 11.79
N LEU A 187 -24.99 -24.78 11.28
CA LEU A 187 -25.03 -23.58 12.10
C LEU A 187 -26.29 -23.54 13.00
N ASN A 188 -27.46 -23.87 12.46
CA ASN A 188 -28.70 -23.94 13.22
C ASN A 188 -28.65 -25.02 14.30
N ASP A 189 -28.11 -26.19 13.99
CA ASP A 189 -27.98 -27.30 14.93
C ASP A 189 -27.03 -26.94 16.09
N ALA A 190 -25.90 -26.30 15.79
CA ALA A 190 -24.96 -25.83 16.80
C ALA A 190 -25.56 -24.75 17.71
N PHE A 191 -26.35 -23.83 17.15
CA PHE A 191 -27.10 -22.84 17.94
C PHE A 191 -28.15 -23.51 18.83
N ALA A 192 -28.93 -24.46 18.30
CA ALA A 192 -29.91 -25.22 19.06
C ALA A 192 -29.27 -26.03 20.20
N ALA A 193 -28.06 -26.58 19.96
CA ALA A 193 -27.26 -27.27 20.94
C ALA A 193 -26.54 -26.34 21.94
N ARG A 194 -26.69 -25.01 21.80
CA ARG A 194 -26.04 -23.97 22.62
C ARG A 194 -24.51 -24.06 22.64
N THR A 195 -23.90 -24.60 21.58
CA THR A 195 -22.45 -24.60 21.40
C THR A 195 -21.94 -23.31 20.76
N ILE A 196 -22.86 -22.50 20.20
CA ILE A 196 -22.62 -21.17 19.65
C ILE A 196 -23.74 -20.25 20.15
N ALA A 197 -23.40 -19.03 20.59
CA ALA A 197 -24.35 -17.99 21.03
C ALA A 197 -24.50 -16.90 19.95
N LEU A 198 -25.55 -16.07 20.05
CA LEU A 198 -25.76 -14.92 19.14
C LEU A 198 -25.06 -13.65 19.64
N ASP A 199 -24.45 -13.75 20.81
CA ASP A 199 -23.87 -12.71 21.62
C ASP A 199 -22.41 -13.08 21.94
N ASP A 200 -21.52 -12.08 21.93
CA ASP A 200 -20.09 -12.21 22.30
C ASP A 200 -19.91 -12.45 23.80
#